data_AF-A0A3D5KLH1-F1
#
_entry.id   AF-A0A3D5KLH1-F1
#
_cell.length_a   1.000
_cell.length_b   1.000
_cell.length_c   1.000
_cell.angle_alpha   90.00
_cell.angle_beta   90.00
_cell.angle_gamma   90.00
#
_symmetry.space_group_name_H-M   'P 1'
#
loop_
_entity.id
_entity.type
_entity.pdbx_description
1 polymer ?
#
loop_
_entity_poly.entity_id
_entity_poly.type
_entity_poly.pdbx_seq_one_letter_code
_entity_poly.pdbx_strand_id
1 'polypeptide(L)'
;MKLSLQLKRRFLLVILLLFVTTLIFGQTSTFRNGVRTGRVKVKVSTEASNAFSTSSARLSKGIATGIQAFDAVAQNTKATKMYRLFPYDAKNESKLRKHNLHLWYIVEMDESVDVNEAVKQFKSVKEVQHVEVEHEKVLAPYEVTPYTPSASTMDALPFNDPMLKDQWHYHNTMQTGFGNADINLFEAWEKTSGASNIIVSVHDQGVDVNHKDLKANIWTNLAELNGQTGVDDDGNGY
;
A
#
# COMPACT_ATOMS: atom_id res chain seq x y z
N MET A 1 0.92 -55.10 22.70
CA MET A 1 -0.30 -54.29 22.92
C MET A 1 -0.68 -53.60 21.61
N LYS A 2 -1.62 -54.16 20.83
CA LYS A 2 -2.03 -53.59 19.52
C LYS A 2 -3.00 -52.44 19.78
N LEU A 3 -2.54 -51.19 19.64
CA LEU A 3 -3.44 -50.03 19.60
C LEU A 3 -4.44 -50.22 18.46
N SER A 4 -5.74 -50.02 18.75
CA SER A 4 -6.80 -50.17 17.75
C SER A 4 -6.57 -49.22 16.58
N LEU A 5 -6.94 -49.66 15.37
CA LEU A 5 -6.78 -48.88 14.13
C LEU A 5 -7.48 -47.51 14.24
N GLN A 6 -8.56 -47.44 15.01
CA GLN A 6 -9.28 -46.20 15.29
C GLN A 6 -8.48 -45.22 16.16
N LEU A 7 -7.73 -45.71 17.14
CA LEU A 7 -6.90 -44.86 18.00
C LEU A 7 -5.71 -44.26 17.22
N LYS A 8 -5.12 -45.04 16.31
CA LYS A 8 -4.06 -44.55 15.40
C LYS A 8 -4.57 -43.49 14.42
N ARG A 9 -5.79 -43.66 13.88
CA ARG A 9 -6.44 -42.66 13.00
C ARG A 9 -6.75 -41.35 13.74
N ARG A 10 -7.23 -41.42 14.98
CA ARG A 10 -7.47 -40.24 15.82
C ARG A 10 -6.18 -39.52 16.19
N PHE A 11 -5.11 -40.25 16.48
CA PHE A 11 -3.80 -39.66 16.78
C PHE A 11 -3.18 -38.98 15.54
N LEU A 12 -3.33 -39.58 14.35
CA LEU A 12 -2.86 -39.00 13.08
C LEU A 12 -3.64 -37.71 12.73
N LEU A 13 -4.96 -37.68 12.95
CA LEU A 13 -5.80 -36.50 12.75
C LEU A 13 -5.44 -35.34 13.70
N VAL A 14 -5.10 -35.64 14.95
CA VAL A 14 -4.67 -34.62 15.93
C VAL A 14 -3.29 -34.06 15.59
N ILE A 15 -2.34 -34.90 15.14
CA ILE A 15 -1.03 -34.44 14.64
C ILE A 15 -1.19 -33.61 13.36
N LEU A 16 -2.07 -34.01 12.44
CA LEU A 16 -2.37 -33.25 11.23
C LEU A 16 -3.03 -31.89 11.55
N LEU A 17 -3.95 -31.84 12.52
CA LEU A 17 -4.54 -30.57 12.98
C LEU A 17 -3.52 -29.66 13.67
N LEU A 18 -2.61 -30.22 14.48
CA LEU A 18 -1.52 -29.45 15.11
C LEU A 18 -0.48 -28.94 14.09
N PHE A 19 -0.26 -29.67 12.99
CA PHE A 19 0.61 -29.23 11.88
C PHE A 19 -0.02 -28.16 10.99
N VAL A 20 -1.36 -28.15 10.88
CA VAL A 20 -2.10 -27.15 10.09
C VAL A 20 -2.18 -25.80 10.81
N THR A 21 -2.14 -25.76 12.15
CA THR A 21 -2.16 -24.48 12.91
C THR A 21 -0.83 -23.73 12.91
N THR A 22 0.29 -24.34 12.53
CA THR A 22 1.62 -23.70 12.55
C THR A 22 2.06 -23.06 11.23
N LEU A 23 1.21 -23.11 10.18
CA LEU A 23 1.56 -22.61 8.84
C LEU A 23 0.87 -21.31 8.44
N ILE A 24 0.23 -20.62 9.38
CA ILE A 24 -0.24 -19.24 9.19
C ILE A 24 0.70 -18.29 9.92
N PHE A 25 2.00 -18.38 9.66
CA PHE A 25 2.87 -17.21 9.81
C PHE A 25 2.73 -16.39 8.53
N GLY A 26 1.59 -15.70 8.38
CA GLY A 26 1.64 -14.47 7.61
C GLY A 26 2.67 -13.60 8.30
N GLN A 27 3.78 -13.26 7.63
CA GLN A 27 4.81 -12.37 8.18
C GLN A 27 4.15 -11.05 8.57
N THR A 28 3.75 -10.94 9.83
CA THR A 28 3.20 -9.70 10.37
C THR A 28 4.38 -8.75 10.43
N SER A 29 4.26 -7.60 9.78
CA SER A 29 5.33 -6.59 9.79
C SER A 29 5.64 -6.22 11.24
N THR A 30 6.87 -6.49 11.67
CA THR A 30 7.36 -6.16 13.00
C THR A 30 7.92 -4.74 12.96
N PHE A 31 7.51 -3.89 13.91
CA PHE A 31 8.02 -2.52 14.05
C PHE A 31 8.67 -2.35 15.43
N ARG A 32 9.81 -1.66 15.47
CA ARG A 32 10.50 -1.25 16.70
C ARG A 32 10.71 0.25 16.64
N ASN A 33 10.17 0.98 17.61
CA ASN A 33 10.23 2.46 17.67
C ASN A 33 9.76 3.13 16.37
N GLY A 34 8.66 2.65 15.78
CA GLY A 34 8.11 3.21 14.54
C GLY A 34 8.90 2.89 13.28
N VAL A 35 9.87 1.97 13.33
CA VAL A 35 10.66 1.52 12.18
C VAL A 35 10.47 0.01 11.98
N ARG A 36 10.16 -0.39 10.75
CA ARG A 36 9.98 -1.79 10.38
C ARG A 36 11.29 -2.55 10.49
N THR A 37 11.29 -3.69 11.17
CA THR A 37 12.44 -4.60 11.27
C THR A 37 12.52 -5.55 10.08
N GLY A 38 13.71 -6.13 9.87
CA GLY A 38 13.93 -7.18 8.88
C GLY A 38 14.00 -6.72 7.42
N ARG A 39 13.97 -5.41 7.13
CA ARG A 39 14.23 -4.91 5.77
C ARG A 39 14.69 -3.47 5.69
N VAL A 40 15.37 -3.13 4.59
CA VAL A 40 15.66 -1.76 4.16
C VAL A 40 15.34 -1.61 2.67
N LYS A 41 15.12 -0.37 2.22
CA LYS A 41 15.02 -0.04 0.80
C LYS A 41 16.31 0.62 0.35
N VAL A 42 16.87 0.12 -0.74
CA VAL A 42 18.17 0.53 -1.28
C VAL A 42 17.97 1.03 -2.70
N LYS A 43 18.42 2.25 -2.99
CA LYS A 43 18.53 2.77 -4.35
C LYS A 43 19.97 2.63 -4.81
N VAL A 44 20.19 2.00 -5.95
CA VAL A 44 21.53 1.76 -6.52
C VAL A 44 21.78 2.55 -7.80
N SER A 45 23.02 2.58 -8.28
CA SER A 45 23.35 3.13 -9.59
C SER A 45 22.82 2.24 -10.73
N THR A 46 22.77 2.81 -11.93
CA THR A 46 22.35 2.07 -13.14
C THR A 46 23.28 0.89 -13.42
N GLU A 47 24.59 1.08 -13.24
CA GLU A 47 25.61 0.05 -13.44
C GLU A 47 25.37 -1.13 -12.50
N ALA A 48 25.07 -0.84 -11.23
CA ALA A 48 24.78 -1.87 -10.25
C ALA A 48 23.48 -2.60 -10.56
N SER A 49 22.40 -1.87 -10.90
CA SER A 49 21.14 -2.51 -11.31
C SER A 49 21.31 -3.43 -12.53
N ASN A 50 22.21 -3.10 -13.46
CA ASN A 50 22.52 -3.96 -14.61
C ASN A 50 23.29 -5.22 -14.18
N ALA A 51 24.26 -5.10 -13.27
CA ALA A 51 24.97 -6.25 -12.69
C ALA A 51 24.04 -7.20 -11.91
N PHE A 52 23.02 -6.65 -11.24
CA PHE A 52 22.04 -7.44 -10.49
C PHE A 52 21.14 -8.27 -11.43
N SER A 53 20.87 -7.77 -12.63
CA SER A 53 19.99 -8.43 -13.60
C SER A 53 20.70 -9.58 -14.33
N THR A 54 22.03 -9.55 -14.42
CA THR A 54 22.84 -10.58 -15.07
C THR A 54 23.33 -11.65 -14.10
N SER A 55 23.35 -11.36 -12.80
CA SER A 55 23.68 -12.33 -11.77
C SER A 55 22.49 -13.28 -11.56
N SER A 56 22.59 -14.49 -12.11
CA SER A 56 21.65 -15.58 -11.82
C SER A 56 21.77 -15.96 -10.34
N ALA A 57 20.95 -15.36 -9.48
CA ALA A 57 21.02 -15.52 -8.04
C ALA A 57 20.92 -17.01 -7.63
N ARG A 58 22.04 -17.62 -7.25
CA ARG A 58 22.06 -18.86 -6.48
C ARG A 58 21.64 -18.54 -5.05
N LEU A 59 20.34 -18.50 -4.83
CA LEU A 59 19.66 -18.21 -3.56
C LEU A 59 19.95 -19.22 -2.43
N SER A 60 20.77 -20.25 -2.64
CA SER A 60 21.05 -21.26 -1.62
C SER A 60 22.07 -20.82 -0.56
N LYS A 61 22.77 -19.68 -0.73
CA LYS A 61 23.79 -19.16 0.21
C LYS A 61 23.70 -17.66 0.53
N GLY A 62 22.64 -16.97 0.14
CA GLY A 62 22.46 -15.52 0.35
C GLY A 62 22.42 -14.73 -0.95
N ILE A 63 22.52 -13.40 -0.84
CA ILE A 63 22.51 -12.48 -1.96
C ILE A 63 23.88 -12.48 -2.65
N ALA A 64 23.88 -12.62 -3.98
CA ALA A 64 25.08 -12.55 -4.82
C ALA A 64 24.77 -11.68 -6.05
N THR A 65 25.20 -10.43 -6.00
CA THR A 65 24.90 -9.41 -7.00
C THR A 65 26.02 -9.17 -8.00
N GLY A 66 27.19 -9.78 -7.78
CA GLY A 66 28.40 -9.52 -8.56
C GLY A 66 29.15 -8.25 -8.16
N ILE A 67 28.69 -7.57 -7.10
CA ILE A 67 29.35 -6.39 -6.53
C ILE A 67 29.86 -6.78 -5.15
N GLN A 68 31.16 -7.06 -5.05
CA GLN A 68 31.77 -7.63 -3.86
C GLN A 68 31.48 -6.83 -2.58
N ALA A 69 31.51 -5.49 -2.66
CA ALA A 69 31.19 -4.63 -1.53
C ALA A 69 29.72 -4.76 -1.07
N PHE A 70 28.80 -4.87 -2.02
CA PHE A 70 27.38 -5.07 -1.73
C PHE A 70 27.14 -6.46 -1.13
N ASP A 71 27.74 -7.49 -1.73
CA ASP A 71 27.61 -8.89 -1.27
C ASP A 71 28.17 -9.09 0.14
N ALA A 72 29.28 -8.43 0.48
CA ALA A 72 29.84 -8.44 1.82
C ALA A 72 28.89 -7.79 2.85
N VAL A 73 28.29 -6.64 2.53
CA VAL A 73 27.30 -5.99 3.40
C VAL A 73 26.04 -6.85 3.53
N ALA A 74 25.57 -7.45 2.44
CA ALA A 74 24.43 -8.36 2.46
C ALA A 74 24.70 -9.57 3.38
N GLN A 75 25.90 -10.15 3.36
CA GLN A 75 26.28 -11.23 4.27
C GLN A 75 26.36 -10.76 5.74
N ASN A 76 26.99 -9.61 6.00
CA ASN A 76 27.10 -9.05 7.36
C ASN A 76 25.74 -8.72 7.98
N THR A 77 24.81 -8.24 7.16
CA THR A 77 23.42 -7.96 7.55
C THR A 77 22.53 -9.19 7.46
N LYS A 78 23.08 -10.39 7.21
CA LYS A 78 22.31 -11.64 7.07
C LYS A 78 21.13 -11.51 6.11
N ALA A 79 21.32 -10.78 5.02
CA ALA A 79 20.30 -10.54 4.03
C ALA A 79 19.97 -11.83 3.26
N THR A 80 18.68 -12.12 3.16
CA THR A 80 18.15 -13.39 2.62
C THR A 80 17.49 -13.23 1.27
N LYS A 81 16.87 -12.08 1.01
CA LYS A 81 16.20 -11.79 -0.27
C LYS A 81 16.45 -10.36 -0.71
N MET A 82 16.41 -10.20 -2.02
CA MET A 82 16.45 -8.90 -2.66
C MET A 82 15.62 -8.91 -3.92
N TYR A 83 14.82 -7.87 -4.11
CA TYR A 83 13.93 -7.73 -5.26
C TYR A 83 13.60 -6.25 -5.48
N ARG A 84 13.17 -5.89 -6.68
CA ARG A 84 12.79 -4.51 -6.98
C ARG A 84 11.60 -4.05 -6.13
N LEU A 85 11.71 -2.85 -5.55
CA LEU A 85 10.60 -2.19 -4.83
C LEU A 85 9.42 -1.89 -5.77
N PHE A 86 9.73 -1.48 -6.99
CA PHE A 86 8.78 -1.33 -8.09
C PHE A 86 9.01 -2.49 -9.05
N PRO A 87 8.18 -3.55 -9.00
CA PRO A 87 8.35 -4.75 -9.80
C PRO A 87 8.45 -4.45 -11.30
N TYR A 88 9.06 -5.36 -12.04
CA TYR A 88 9.03 -5.27 -13.49
C TYR A 88 7.59 -5.47 -13.97
N ASP A 89 7.14 -4.55 -14.81
CA ASP A 89 5.89 -4.64 -15.54
C ASP A 89 6.16 -4.15 -16.97
N ALA A 90 5.89 -5.00 -17.97
CA ALA A 90 6.17 -4.70 -19.37
C ALA A 90 5.49 -3.40 -19.83
N LYS A 91 4.29 -3.09 -19.31
CA LYS A 91 3.50 -1.91 -19.69
C LYS A 91 4.10 -0.62 -19.11
N ASN A 92 4.57 -0.65 -17.87
CA ASN A 92 5.07 0.53 -17.17
C ASN A 92 6.61 0.62 -17.06
N GLU A 93 7.37 -0.38 -17.48
CA GLU A 93 8.84 -0.41 -17.30
C GLU A 93 9.53 0.81 -17.93
N SER A 94 9.06 1.30 -19.09
CA SER A 94 9.59 2.51 -19.71
C SER A 94 9.43 3.74 -18.80
N LYS A 95 8.30 3.86 -18.10
CA LYS A 95 8.04 4.92 -17.10
C LYS A 95 8.89 4.71 -15.85
N LEU A 96 8.96 3.49 -15.33
CA LEU A 96 9.80 3.16 -14.18
C LEU A 96 11.28 3.47 -14.45
N ARG A 97 11.76 3.27 -15.68
CA ARG A 97 13.09 3.67 -16.12
C ARG A 97 13.26 5.16 -16.26
N LYS A 98 12.32 5.83 -16.94
CA LYS A 98 12.29 7.30 -17.09
C LYS A 98 12.40 8.02 -15.74
N HIS A 99 11.77 7.47 -14.71
CA HIS A 99 11.75 8.04 -13.35
C HIS A 99 12.73 7.37 -12.37
N ASN A 100 13.65 6.52 -12.85
CA ASN A 100 14.66 5.83 -12.03
C ASN A 100 14.08 4.98 -10.88
N LEU A 101 12.83 4.55 -11.00
CA LEU A 101 12.15 3.70 -10.02
C LEU A 101 12.64 2.25 -10.07
N HIS A 102 13.08 1.79 -11.24
CA HIS A 102 13.71 0.47 -11.41
C HIS A 102 15.01 0.26 -10.60
N LEU A 103 15.62 1.34 -10.11
CA LEU A 103 16.85 1.30 -9.32
C LEU A 103 16.61 1.02 -7.82
N TRP A 104 15.35 0.96 -7.40
CA TRP A 104 14.99 0.71 -6.00
C TRP A 104 14.76 -0.76 -5.73
N TYR A 105 15.38 -1.26 -4.68
CA TYR A 105 15.30 -2.64 -4.22
C TYR A 105 14.89 -2.69 -2.75
N ILE A 106 14.11 -3.70 -2.39
CA ILE A 106 13.96 -4.13 -1.00
C ILE A 106 15.02 -5.18 -0.74
N VAL A 107 15.72 -5.06 0.39
CA VAL A 107 16.62 -6.08 0.92
C VAL A 107 16.02 -6.60 2.22
N GLU A 108 15.60 -7.87 2.24
CA GLU A 108 15.12 -8.57 3.43
C GLU A 108 16.31 -9.16 4.19
N MET A 109 16.29 -9.01 5.51
CA MET A 109 17.34 -9.43 6.42
C MET A 109 16.73 -10.07 7.67
N ASP A 110 17.57 -10.75 8.44
CA ASP A 110 17.19 -11.31 9.73
C ASP A 110 16.71 -10.20 10.70
N GLU A 111 15.60 -10.41 11.40
CA GLU A 111 15.01 -9.41 12.32
C GLU A 111 15.86 -9.12 13.58
N SER A 112 16.90 -9.92 13.82
CA SER A 112 17.91 -9.64 14.87
C SER A 112 18.85 -8.50 14.49
N VAL A 113 18.92 -8.11 13.21
CA VAL A 113 19.81 -7.05 12.73
C VAL A 113 19.21 -5.68 13.03
N ASP A 114 20.04 -4.78 13.56
CA ASP A 114 19.66 -3.39 13.74
C ASP A 114 19.55 -2.69 12.37
N VAL A 115 18.36 -2.16 12.08
CA VAL A 115 18.04 -1.57 10.76
C VAL A 115 18.87 -0.32 10.51
N ASN A 116 19.15 0.49 11.53
CA ASN A 116 19.95 1.71 11.36
C ASN A 116 21.41 1.37 11.09
N GLU A 117 21.92 0.29 11.68
CA GLU A 117 23.24 -0.22 11.37
C GLU A 117 23.31 -0.79 9.94
N ALA A 118 22.29 -1.53 9.51
CA ALA A 118 22.20 -1.99 8.13
C ALA A 118 22.17 -0.81 7.13
N VAL A 119 21.42 0.26 7.44
CA VAL A 119 21.39 1.50 6.65
C VAL A 119 22.79 2.08 6.47
N LYS A 120 23.58 2.20 7.54
CA LYS A 120 24.95 2.73 7.48
C LYS A 120 25.85 1.86 6.62
N GLN A 121 25.77 0.54 6.78
CA GLN A 121 26.59 -0.40 6.01
C GLN A 121 26.26 -0.34 4.52
N PHE A 122 24.98 -0.43 4.14
CA PHE A 122 24.59 -0.32 2.73
C PHE A 122 24.96 1.04 2.14
N LYS A 123 24.82 2.12 2.91
CA LYS A 123 25.19 3.48 2.47
C LYS A 123 26.69 3.66 2.24
N SER A 124 27.54 2.80 2.80
CA SER A 124 29.00 2.82 2.55
C SER A 124 29.41 2.17 1.22
N VAL A 125 28.51 1.46 0.55
CA VAL A 125 28.77 0.84 -0.75
C VAL A 125 28.71 1.93 -1.83
N LYS A 126 29.77 2.05 -2.64
CA LYS A 126 29.91 3.11 -3.66
C LYS A 126 28.73 3.15 -4.64
N GLU A 127 28.20 1.98 -4.97
CA GLU A 127 27.11 1.80 -5.91
C GLU A 127 25.73 2.10 -5.32
N VAL A 128 25.63 2.34 -4.01
CA VAL A 128 24.38 2.68 -3.32
C VAL A 128 24.24 4.19 -3.25
N GLN A 129 23.14 4.70 -3.83
CA GLN A 129 22.80 6.13 -3.86
C GLN A 129 21.98 6.55 -2.65
N HIS A 130 21.08 5.68 -2.18
CA HIS A 130 20.20 5.96 -1.06
C HIS A 130 19.85 4.70 -0.31
N VAL A 131 19.65 4.82 1.00
CA VAL A 131 19.09 3.75 1.83
C VAL A 131 18.07 4.38 2.78
N GLU A 132 16.86 3.83 2.79
CA GLU A 132 15.78 4.28 3.68
C GLU A 132 15.22 3.11 4.48
N VAL A 133 14.78 3.44 5.68
CA VAL A 133 13.97 2.55 6.50
C VAL A 133 12.50 2.68 6.13
N GLU A 134 11.70 1.70 6.53
CA GLU A 134 10.26 1.80 6.44
C GLU A 134 9.67 2.22 7.77
N HIS A 135 9.06 3.40 7.79
CA HIS A 135 8.40 3.89 8.99
C HIS A 135 6.99 3.31 9.10
N GLU A 136 6.58 3.07 10.34
CA GLU A 136 5.20 2.76 10.69
C GLU A 136 4.32 3.95 10.34
N LYS A 137 3.26 3.70 9.56
CA LYS A 137 2.28 4.72 9.21
C LYS A 137 1.15 4.64 10.24
N VAL A 138 0.95 5.73 10.97
CA VAL A 138 -0.13 5.86 11.95
C VAL A 138 -1.06 6.99 11.53
N LEU A 139 -2.36 6.81 11.76
CA LEU A 139 -3.32 7.88 11.60
C LEU A 139 -3.06 8.93 12.67
N ALA A 140 -3.04 10.20 12.27
CA ALA A 140 -3.01 11.29 13.23
C ALA A 140 -4.30 11.23 14.09
N PRO A 141 -4.21 11.53 15.39
CA PRO A 141 -5.40 11.60 16.23
C PRO A 141 -6.36 12.64 15.66
N TYR A 142 -7.64 12.30 15.60
CA TYR A 142 -8.70 13.19 15.16
C TYR A 142 -9.91 13.06 16.09
N GLU A 143 -10.63 14.16 16.25
CA GLU A 143 -11.90 14.19 16.97
C GLU A 143 -13.03 14.41 15.96
N VAL A 144 -14.02 13.53 16.00
CA VAL A 144 -15.25 13.71 15.21
C VAL A 144 -16.25 14.41 16.10
N THR A 145 -16.61 15.64 15.75
CA THR A 145 -17.76 16.31 16.35
C THR A 145 -18.98 16.02 15.48
N PRO A 146 -20.01 15.31 15.97
CA PRO A 146 -21.23 15.10 15.21
C PRO A 146 -21.86 16.45 14.89
N TYR A 147 -22.15 16.67 13.60
CA TYR A 147 -22.92 17.84 13.20
C TYR A 147 -24.37 17.71 13.71
N THR A 148 -24.89 18.76 14.33
CA THR A 148 -26.29 18.86 14.73
C THR A 148 -27.00 19.80 13.76
N PRO A 149 -27.98 19.32 12.98
CA PRO A 149 -28.72 20.15 12.05
C PRO A 149 -29.34 21.37 12.71
N SER A 150 -29.13 22.55 12.12
CA SER A 150 -29.80 23.77 12.53
C SER A 150 -31.24 23.77 12.04
N ALA A 151 -32.15 24.39 12.80
CA ALA A 151 -33.54 24.61 12.40
C ALA A 151 -33.70 25.69 11.31
N SER A 152 -32.66 25.95 10.52
CA SER A 152 -32.63 27.01 9.51
C SER A 152 -33.63 26.70 8.38
N THR A 153 -34.51 27.67 8.11
CA THR A 153 -35.37 27.71 6.93
C THR A 153 -34.60 28.35 5.80
N MET A 154 -33.83 27.55 5.05
CA MET A 154 -33.22 27.99 3.80
C MET A 154 -34.30 28.24 2.74
N ASP A 155 -34.02 29.14 1.80
CA ASP A 155 -34.79 29.31 0.56
C ASP A 155 -34.86 28.02 -0.26
N ALA A 156 -35.67 28.00 -1.32
CA ALA A 156 -35.72 26.89 -2.25
C ALA A 156 -34.33 26.61 -2.84
N LEU A 157 -33.72 25.48 -2.46
CA LEU A 157 -32.42 25.04 -2.94
C LEU A 157 -32.52 24.49 -4.37
N PRO A 158 -31.45 24.56 -5.18
CA PRO A 158 -31.47 24.11 -6.57
C PRO A 158 -31.63 22.59 -6.73
N PHE A 159 -31.43 21.81 -5.66
CA PHE A 159 -31.53 20.35 -5.66
C PHE A 159 -32.35 19.85 -4.46
N ASN A 160 -32.82 18.61 -4.56
CA ASN A 160 -33.74 18.00 -3.60
C ASN A 160 -33.04 17.13 -2.53
N ASP A 161 -31.73 17.30 -2.34
CA ASP A 161 -30.99 16.56 -1.33
C ASP A 161 -31.42 17.03 0.08
N PRO A 162 -32.01 16.17 0.94
CA PRO A 162 -32.67 16.61 2.17
C PRO A 162 -31.76 17.36 3.16
N MET A 163 -30.45 17.08 3.11
CA MET A 163 -29.44 17.67 3.99
C MET A 163 -28.62 18.80 3.31
N LEU A 164 -28.94 19.19 2.07
CA LEU A 164 -28.17 20.23 1.35
C LEU A 164 -28.13 21.57 2.10
N LYS A 165 -29.22 21.92 2.80
CA LYS A 165 -29.31 23.12 3.64
C LYS A 165 -28.28 23.18 4.77
N ASP A 166 -27.78 22.02 5.20
CA ASP A 166 -26.84 21.87 6.30
C ASP A 166 -25.38 21.93 5.83
N GLN A 167 -25.14 21.84 4.51
CA GLN A 167 -23.81 21.84 3.89
C GLN A 167 -23.31 23.26 3.64
N TRP A 168 -23.00 23.98 4.72
CA TRP A 168 -22.57 25.39 4.67
C TRP A 168 -21.39 25.64 3.74
N HIS A 169 -20.48 24.67 3.61
CA HIS A 169 -19.31 24.78 2.75
C HIS A 169 -19.67 24.84 1.25
N TYR A 170 -20.89 24.49 0.85
CA TYR A 170 -21.39 24.60 -0.52
C TYR A 170 -22.06 25.93 -0.82
N HIS A 171 -22.80 26.46 0.16
CA HIS A 171 -23.49 27.73 0.07
C HIS A 171 -23.76 28.29 1.47
N ASN A 172 -23.17 29.44 1.80
CA ASN A 172 -23.20 30.04 3.13
C ASN A 172 -23.97 31.37 3.11
N THR A 173 -25.22 31.33 3.59
CA THR A 173 -26.11 32.48 3.77
C THR A 173 -26.06 33.06 5.19
N MET A 174 -24.92 32.92 5.88
CA MET A 174 -24.69 33.27 7.29
C MET A 174 -25.23 32.25 8.31
N GLN A 175 -25.46 30.99 7.91
CA GLN A 175 -25.74 29.91 8.87
C GLN A 175 -24.53 29.55 9.74
N THR A 176 -23.31 29.82 9.24
CA THR A 176 -22.07 29.65 9.99
C THR A 176 -21.09 30.77 9.66
N GLY A 177 -20.60 31.50 10.67
CA GLY A 177 -19.58 32.52 10.47
C GLY A 177 -20.04 33.66 9.55
N PHE A 178 -19.21 33.99 8.55
CA PHE A 178 -19.49 35.06 7.60
C PHE A 178 -20.18 34.51 6.35
N GLY A 179 -21.22 35.19 5.87
CA GLY A 179 -21.87 34.83 4.61
C GLY A 179 -20.91 34.89 3.43
N ASN A 180 -21.15 34.07 2.41
CA ASN A 180 -20.31 33.90 1.22
C ASN A 180 -18.90 33.32 1.51
N ALA A 181 -18.65 32.84 2.73
CA ALA A 181 -17.48 32.03 3.05
C ALA A 181 -17.77 30.55 2.76
N ASP A 182 -17.88 30.21 1.48
CA ASP A 182 -18.12 28.88 0.92
C ASP A 182 -17.32 28.68 -0.38
N ILE A 183 -17.51 27.54 -1.07
CA ILE A 183 -16.79 27.24 -2.31
C ILE A 183 -17.50 27.73 -3.59
N ASN A 184 -18.62 28.45 -3.47
CA ASN A 184 -19.50 28.87 -4.57
C ASN A 184 -19.93 27.68 -5.45
N LEU A 185 -20.43 26.60 -4.81
CA LEU A 185 -20.67 25.34 -5.50
C LEU A 185 -21.80 25.46 -6.53
N PHE A 186 -22.85 26.21 -6.25
CA PHE A 186 -24.00 26.33 -7.14
C PHE A 186 -23.62 27.05 -8.45
N GLU A 187 -22.84 28.11 -8.35
CA GLU A 187 -22.27 28.84 -9.49
C GLU A 187 -21.29 27.97 -10.30
N ALA A 188 -20.54 27.09 -9.63
CA ALA A 188 -19.68 26.12 -10.30
C ALA A 188 -20.51 25.08 -11.07
N TRP A 189 -21.60 24.59 -10.48
CA TRP A 189 -22.50 23.61 -11.10
C TRP A 189 -23.28 24.15 -12.29
N GLU A 190 -23.50 25.47 -12.39
CA GLU A 190 -23.99 26.10 -13.63
C GLU A 190 -23.02 25.91 -14.81
N LYS A 191 -21.73 25.71 -14.54
CA LYS A 191 -20.70 25.46 -15.57
C LYS A 191 -20.48 23.97 -15.81
N THR A 192 -20.32 23.19 -14.74
CA THR A 192 -20.16 21.74 -14.80
C THR A 192 -20.35 21.11 -13.42
N SER A 193 -20.94 19.92 -13.38
CA SER A 193 -21.02 19.07 -12.18
C SER A 193 -20.05 17.88 -12.22
N GLY A 194 -19.08 17.92 -13.14
CA GLY A 194 -18.16 16.81 -13.40
C GLY A 194 -18.58 15.98 -14.62
N ALA A 195 -17.86 14.88 -14.84
CA ALA A 195 -18.12 13.95 -15.94
C ALA A 195 -17.71 12.53 -15.53
N SER A 196 -18.42 11.51 -16.01
CA SER A 196 -18.20 10.10 -15.64
C SER A 196 -16.85 9.53 -16.09
N ASN A 197 -16.17 10.20 -17.03
CA ASN A 197 -14.83 9.85 -17.47
C ASN A 197 -13.72 10.45 -16.59
N ILE A 198 -14.05 11.30 -15.60
CA ILE A 198 -13.10 11.81 -14.62
C ILE A 198 -13.08 10.84 -13.43
N ILE A 199 -11.95 10.16 -13.24
CA ILE A 199 -11.77 9.22 -12.13
C ILE A 199 -10.95 9.90 -11.02
N VAL A 200 -11.48 9.85 -9.80
CA VAL A 200 -10.83 10.36 -8.59
C VAL A 200 -10.37 9.18 -7.74
N SER A 201 -9.07 9.11 -7.43
CA SER A 201 -8.50 8.10 -6.53
C SER A 201 -8.45 8.64 -5.10
N VAL A 202 -9.13 7.97 -4.18
CA VAL A 202 -9.16 8.31 -2.75
C VAL A 202 -8.28 7.34 -1.97
N HIS A 203 -7.19 7.84 -1.38
CA HIS A 203 -6.23 7.05 -0.60
C HIS A 203 -6.47 7.27 0.89
N ASP A 204 -7.45 6.55 1.43
CA ASP A 204 -7.92 6.69 2.81
C ASP A 204 -8.18 5.30 3.44
N GLN A 205 -9.01 5.20 4.48
CA GLN A 205 -9.39 3.96 5.17
C GLN A 205 -10.32 3.04 4.35
N GLY A 206 -10.62 3.42 3.10
CA GLY A 206 -11.59 2.76 2.24
C GLY A 206 -12.87 3.59 2.10
N VAL A 207 -13.87 3.02 1.41
CA VAL A 207 -15.18 3.65 1.18
C VAL A 207 -16.27 2.59 1.31
N ASP A 208 -17.41 2.97 1.91
CA ASP A 208 -18.60 2.12 1.85
C ASP A 208 -19.21 2.19 0.45
N VAL A 209 -18.92 1.16 -0.35
CA VAL A 209 -19.36 1.05 -1.74
C VAL A 209 -20.88 0.89 -1.88
N ASN A 210 -21.58 0.52 -0.81
CA ASN A 210 -23.04 0.32 -0.81
C ASN A 210 -23.81 1.53 -0.29
N HIS A 211 -23.12 2.60 0.14
CA HIS A 211 -23.76 3.80 0.65
C HIS A 211 -24.68 4.42 -0.40
N LYS A 212 -25.94 4.71 -0.03
CA LYS A 212 -26.98 5.17 -0.96
C LYS A 212 -26.60 6.40 -1.78
N ASP A 213 -25.83 7.33 -1.19
CA ASP A 213 -25.42 8.59 -1.82
C ASP A 213 -24.09 8.47 -2.58
N LEU A 214 -23.37 7.35 -2.44
CA LEU A 214 -22.06 7.13 -3.09
C LEU A 214 -22.11 6.10 -4.20
N LYS A 215 -22.94 5.04 -4.06
CA LYS A 215 -22.93 3.86 -4.93
C LYS A 215 -23.02 4.17 -6.44
N ALA A 216 -23.72 5.23 -6.81
CA ALA A 216 -23.89 5.63 -8.22
C ALA A 216 -22.59 6.23 -8.82
N ASN A 217 -21.68 6.70 -7.96
CA ASN A 217 -20.42 7.35 -8.32
C ASN A 217 -19.18 6.49 -8.00
N ILE A 218 -19.36 5.25 -7.51
CA ILE A 218 -18.25 4.32 -7.29
C ILE A 218 -17.74 3.80 -8.64
N TRP A 219 -16.48 4.07 -8.93
CA TRP A 219 -15.83 3.54 -10.12
C TRP A 219 -15.72 2.01 -10.04
N THR A 220 -15.95 1.35 -11.17
CA THR A 220 -15.84 -0.11 -11.30
C THR A 220 -14.82 -0.44 -12.40
N ASN A 221 -13.84 -1.29 -12.09
CA ASN A 221 -12.98 -1.85 -13.11
C ASN A 221 -13.75 -2.90 -13.92
N LEU A 222 -14.25 -2.50 -15.10
CA LEU A 222 -15.02 -3.39 -15.97
C LEU A 222 -14.18 -4.51 -16.57
N ALA A 223 -12.85 -4.36 -16.67
CA ALA A 223 -11.99 -5.43 -17.16
C ALA A 223 -11.96 -6.58 -16.14
N GLU A 224 -11.70 -6.26 -14.87
CA GLU A 224 -11.71 -7.21 -13.76
C GLU A 224 -13.10 -7.81 -13.52
N LEU A 225 -14.15 -6.99 -13.57
CA LEU A 225 -15.53 -7.45 -13.36
C LEU A 225 -15.95 -8.50 -14.40
N ASN A 226 -15.53 -8.33 -15.66
CA ASN A 226 -15.83 -9.25 -16.75
C ASN A 226 -14.70 -10.27 -17.00
N GLY A 227 -13.66 -10.23 -16.17
CA GLY A 227 -12.42 -10.96 -16.29
C GLY A 227 -12.43 -12.30 -15.56
N GLN A 228 -11.24 -12.86 -15.39
CA GLN A 228 -10.99 -14.09 -14.65
C GLN A 228 -10.61 -13.78 -13.21
N THR A 229 -11.28 -14.44 -12.26
CA THR A 229 -10.98 -14.26 -10.83
C THR A 229 -9.51 -14.56 -10.52
N GLY A 230 -8.80 -13.55 -10.00
CA GLY A 230 -7.40 -13.65 -9.61
C GLY A 230 -6.40 -13.41 -10.76
N VAL A 231 -6.86 -12.92 -11.91
CA VAL A 231 -6.05 -12.49 -13.04
C VAL A 231 -6.22 -10.98 -13.20
N ASP A 232 -5.12 -10.24 -13.32
CA ASP A 232 -5.14 -8.82 -13.70
C ASP A 232 -5.38 -8.73 -15.22
N ASP A 233 -6.65 -8.61 -15.62
CA ASP A 233 -7.11 -8.72 -17.01
C ASP A 233 -6.79 -7.48 -17.86
N ASP A 234 -6.58 -6.31 -17.24
CA ASP A 234 -6.15 -5.08 -17.94
C ASP A 234 -4.65 -4.73 -17.78
N GLY A 235 -3.93 -5.52 -16.98
CA GLY A 235 -2.50 -5.36 -16.71
C GLY A 235 -2.19 -4.03 -16.03
N ASN A 236 -3.01 -3.61 -15.07
CA ASN A 236 -2.80 -2.37 -14.32
C ASN A 236 -2.29 -2.59 -12.88
N GLY A 237 -2.15 -3.85 -12.47
CA GLY A 237 -1.63 -4.27 -11.18
C GLY A 237 -2.67 -4.34 -10.05
N TYR A 238 -3.98 -4.35 -10.38
CA TYR A 238 -5.10 -4.45 -9.43
C TYR A 238 -5.95 -5.69 -9.66
#